data_AF-A0A838NL97-F1
#
_entry.id   AF-A0A838NL97-F1
#
_cell.length_a   1.000
_cell.length_b   1.000
_cell.length_c   1.000
_cell.angle_alpha   90.00
_cell.angle_beta   90.00
_cell.angle_gamma   90.00
#
_symmetry.space_group_name_H-M   'P 1'
#
loop_
_entity.id
_entity.type
_entity.pdbx_description
1 polymer ?
#
loop_
_entity_poly.entity_id
_entity_poly.type
_entity_poly.pdbx_seq_one_letter_code
_entity_poly.pdbx_strand_id
1 'polypeptide(L)'
;MVGIPTQTLHSIDGIPKDLPESWVMNQRYSRAVAAAGGLPVMIPLLDDEDTLRALYDRMDALLIPGGVDLDPATYGEAPLPTCGRLDPARDRVELRFARWAIAEAKPLFGLCRGLQIVNVALGGTLYQDIAAQRSD
;
A
#
# COMPACT_ATOMS: atom_id res chain seq x y z
N MET A 1 -5.61 17.66 -0.67
CA MET A 1 -5.93 16.30 -1.16
C MET A 1 -5.03 15.30 -0.47
N VAL A 2 -5.60 14.28 0.16
CA VAL A 2 -4.85 13.17 0.76
C VAL A 2 -5.05 11.94 -0.11
N GLY A 3 -3.96 11.47 -0.72
CA GLY A 3 -3.97 10.29 -1.56
C GLY A 3 -4.08 9.01 -0.74
N ILE A 4 -4.95 8.09 -1.15
CA ILE A 4 -5.18 6.80 -0.52
C ILE A 4 -5.07 5.71 -1.60
N PRO A 5 -3.95 4.98 -1.69
CA PRO A 5 -3.82 3.83 -2.57
C PRO A 5 -4.95 2.83 -2.37
N THR A 6 -5.52 2.35 -3.46
CA THR A 6 -6.52 1.28 -3.45
C THR A 6 -5.85 -0.10 -3.30
N GLN A 7 -6.65 -1.15 -3.26
CA GLN A 7 -6.18 -2.53 -3.41
C GLN A 7 -6.95 -3.24 -4.51
N THR A 8 -6.35 -4.29 -5.05
CA THR A 8 -7.00 -5.18 -6.01
C THR A 8 -8.15 -5.91 -5.33
N LEU A 9 -9.37 -5.88 -5.87
CA LEU A 9 -10.54 -6.55 -5.26
C LEU A 9 -10.24 -8.03 -4.97
N HIS A 10 -9.63 -8.72 -5.92
CA HIS A 10 -9.29 -10.14 -5.79
C HIS A 10 -8.14 -10.43 -4.81
N SER A 11 -7.47 -9.43 -4.22
CA SER A 11 -6.54 -9.65 -3.10
C SER A 11 -7.26 -9.88 -1.76
N ILE A 12 -8.58 -9.67 -1.71
CA ILE A 12 -9.43 -9.94 -0.55
C ILE A 12 -9.93 -11.38 -0.58
N ASP A 13 -10.01 -12.01 0.58
CA ASP A 13 -10.50 -13.39 0.72
C ASP A 13 -12.01 -13.49 0.51
N GLY A 14 -12.43 -14.58 -0.13
CA GLY A 14 -13.84 -14.88 -0.36
C GLY A 14 -14.48 -14.10 -1.51
N ILE A 15 -13.72 -13.32 -2.29
CA ILE A 15 -14.23 -12.65 -3.49
C ILE A 15 -14.41 -13.67 -4.64
N PRO A 16 -15.60 -13.76 -5.27
CA PRO A 16 -15.83 -14.57 -6.45
C PRO A 16 -14.94 -14.18 -7.63
N LYS A 17 -14.38 -15.17 -8.34
CA LYS A 17 -13.42 -14.96 -9.44
C LYS A 17 -14.04 -14.39 -10.72
N ASP A 18 -15.35 -14.46 -10.86
CA ASP A 18 -16.12 -14.00 -12.01
C ASP A 18 -16.50 -12.51 -11.93
N LEU A 19 -16.23 -11.87 -10.79
CA LEU A 19 -16.37 -10.43 -10.67
C LEU A 19 -15.31 -9.72 -11.53
N PRO A 20 -15.66 -8.57 -12.13
CA PRO A 20 -14.70 -7.81 -12.91
C PRO A 20 -13.56 -7.28 -12.04
N GLU A 21 -12.37 -7.16 -12.64
CA GLU A 21 -11.25 -6.51 -11.99
C GLU A 21 -11.64 -5.11 -11.54
N SER A 22 -11.43 -4.85 -10.25
CA SER A 22 -11.85 -3.62 -9.61
C SER A 22 -10.81 -3.23 -8.58
N TRP A 23 -10.64 -1.92 -8.42
CA TRP A 23 -9.92 -1.37 -7.28
C TRP A 23 -10.92 -0.97 -6.20
N VAL A 24 -10.62 -1.36 -4.97
CA VAL A 24 -11.46 -1.09 -3.81
C VAL A 24 -10.63 -0.58 -2.65
N MET A 25 -11.27 0.06 -1.68
CA MET A 25 -10.65 0.38 -0.40
C MET A 25 -11.72 0.50 0.68
N ASN A 26 -11.38 0.13 1.92
CA ASN A 26 -12.31 0.25 3.02
C ASN A 26 -12.65 1.74 3.29
N GLN A 27 -13.93 2.07 3.30
CA GLN A 27 -14.43 3.44 3.50
C GLN A 27 -13.91 4.11 4.78
N ARG A 28 -13.45 3.35 5.79
CA ARG A 28 -12.90 3.89 7.04
C ARG A 28 -11.74 4.85 6.79
N TYR A 29 -10.89 4.59 5.78
CA TYR A 29 -9.74 5.43 5.47
C TYR A 29 -10.18 6.78 4.91
N SER A 30 -11.07 6.77 3.90
CA SER A 30 -11.62 8.00 3.33
C SER A 30 -12.42 8.80 4.36
N ARG A 31 -13.21 8.12 5.20
CA ARG A 31 -13.96 8.76 6.29
C ARG A 31 -13.05 9.38 7.34
N ALA A 32 -11.96 8.71 7.73
CA ALA A 32 -10.99 9.25 8.68
C ALA A 32 -10.32 10.51 8.15
N VAL A 33 -9.89 10.50 6.88
CA VAL A 33 -9.34 11.69 6.21
C VAL A 33 -10.36 12.84 6.19
N ALA A 34 -11.60 12.57 5.78
CA ALA A 34 -12.65 13.58 5.74
C ALA A 34 -12.97 14.15 7.13
N ALA A 35 -13.04 13.30 8.16
CA ALA A 35 -13.26 13.71 9.54
C ALA A 35 -12.12 14.58 10.09
N ALA A 36 -10.89 14.39 9.60
CA ALA A 36 -9.75 15.24 9.91
C ALA A 36 -9.69 16.54 9.09
N GLY A 37 -10.71 16.84 8.27
CA GLY A 37 -10.78 18.03 7.42
C GLY A 37 -10.02 17.90 6.08
N GLY A 38 -9.52 16.71 5.75
CA GLY A 38 -8.86 16.43 4.48
C GLY A 38 -9.82 16.06 3.35
N LEU A 39 -9.38 16.21 2.10
CA LEU A 39 -10.09 15.73 0.91
C LEU A 39 -9.51 14.37 0.49
N PRO A 40 -10.19 13.23 0.73
CA PRO A 40 -9.69 11.91 0.36
C PRO A 40 -9.77 11.67 -1.15
N VAL A 41 -8.69 11.13 -1.72
CA VAL A 41 -8.63 10.77 -3.14
C VAL A 41 -8.07 9.36 -3.28
N MET A 42 -8.82 8.48 -3.93
CA MET A 42 -8.37 7.11 -4.19
C MET A 42 -7.34 7.10 -5.31
N ILE A 43 -6.20 6.43 -5.10
CA ILE A 43 -5.14 6.28 -6.09
C ILE A 43 -5.26 4.90 -6.75
N PRO A 44 -5.47 4.84 -8.08
CA PRO A 44 -5.54 3.59 -8.83
C PRO A 44 -4.18 2.87 -8.92
N LEU A 45 -4.19 1.57 -9.16
CA LEU A 45 -2.98 0.74 -9.25
C LEU A 45 -2.44 0.65 -10.68
N LEU A 46 -2.16 1.80 -11.28
CA LEU A 46 -1.68 1.89 -12.67
C LEU A 46 -0.21 1.45 -12.81
N ASP A 47 0.18 1.09 -14.04
CA ASP A 47 1.58 0.83 -14.41
C ASP A 47 2.30 2.10 -14.89
N ASP A 48 1.57 3.01 -15.54
CA ASP A 48 2.12 4.21 -16.18
C ASP A 48 2.69 5.20 -15.16
N GLU A 49 4.01 5.39 -15.20
CA GLU A 49 4.72 6.19 -14.22
C GLU A 49 4.39 7.68 -14.33
N ASP A 50 4.22 8.20 -15.55
CA ASP A 50 3.90 9.62 -15.78
C ASP A 50 2.52 9.96 -15.22
N THR A 51 1.52 9.10 -15.43
CA THR A 51 0.18 9.26 -14.83
C THR A 51 0.26 9.20 -13.31
N LEU A 52 0.98 8.22 -12.76
CA LEU A 52 1.17 8.09 -11.31
C LEU A 52 1.86 9.32 -10.70
N ARG A 53 2.88 9.84 -11.38
CA ARG A 53 3.60 11.06 -10.98
C ARG A 53 2.68 12.27 -10.99
N ALA A 54 1.91 12.45 -12.06
CA ALA A 54 0.94 13.53 -12.19
C ALA A 54 -0.17 13.47 -11.13
N LEU A 55 -0.60 12.27 -10.72
CA LEU A 55 -1.50 12.08 -9.59
C LEU A 55 -0.84 12.49 -8.28
N TYR A 56 0.36 11.97 -8.00
CA TYR A 56 1.11 12.27 -6.78
C TYR A 56 1.34 13.78 -6.61
N ASP A 57 1.68 14.50 -7.68
CA ASP A 57 1.98 15.95 -7.64
C ASP A 57 0.80 16.80 -7.18
N ARG A 58 -0.43 16.30 -7.38
CA ARG A 58 -1.66 16.97 -6.97
C ARG A 58 -2.06 16.68 -5.52
N MET A 59 -1.38 15.74 -4.85
CA MET A 59 -1.67 15.38 -3.46
C MET A 59 -0.80 16.20 -2.50
N ASP A 60 -1.40 16.66 -1.41
CA ASP A 60 -0.69 17.36 -0.34
C ASP A 60 -0.06 16.38 0.66
N ALA A 61 -0.64 15.18 0.78
CA ALA A 61 -0.21 14.15 1.70
C ALA A 61 -0.65 12.76 1.21
N LEU A 62 -0.07 11.72 1.81
CA LEU A 62 -0.44 10.32 1.58
C LEU A 62 -0.87 9.64 2.87
N LEU A 63 -1.94 8.84 2.79
CA LEU A 63 -2.29 7.84 3.78
C LEU A 63 -2.16 6.46 3.11
N ILE A 64 -1.20 5.65 3.55
CA ILE A 64 -1.01 4.28 3.06
C ILE A 64 -1.76 3.31 3.98
N PRO A 65 -2.84 2.65 3.49
CA PRO A 65 -3.68 1.80 4.33
C PRO A 65 -3.01 0.48 4.77
N GLY A 66 -3.62 -0.18 5.75
CA GLY A 66 -3.35 -1.59 6.04
C GLY A 66 -3.75 -2.51 4.87
N GLY A 67 -3.38 -3.79 4.92
CA GLY A 67 -3.72 -4.75 3.86
C GLY A 67 -3.12 -6.12 4.10
N VAL A 68 -3.10 -6.91 3.02
CA VAL A 68 -2.43 -8.22 2.90
C VAL A 68 -0.90 -8.08 2.98
N ASP A 69 -0.15 -9.17 2.95
CA ASP A 69 1.30 -9.07 3.09
C ASP A 69 1.95 -8.32 1.91
N LEU A 70 3.10 -7.72 2.18
CA LEU A 70 3.96 -7.11 1.16
C LEU A 70 4.81 -8.21 0.52
N ASP A 71 4.89 -8.25 -0.81
CA ASP A 71 5.68 -9.25 -1.53
C ASP A 71 7.14 -9.27 -1.05
N PRO A 72 7.63 -10.41 -0.52
CA PRO A 72 9.01 -10.55 -0.04
C PRO A 72 10.09 -10.20 -1.04
N ALA A 73 9.81 -10.32 -2.35
CA ALA A 73 10.73 -9.92 -3.39
C ALA A 73 11.07 -8.42 -3.32
N THR A 74 10.18 -7.59 -2.76
CA THR A 74 10.40 -6.14 -2.62
C THR A 74 11.49 -5.76 -1.62
N TYR A 75 11.86 -6.68 -0.73
CA TYR A 75 12.98 -6.55 0.22
C TYR A 75 13.99 -7.69 0.11
N GLY A 76 14.04 -8.36 -1.05
CA GLY A 76 15.12 -9.29 -1.41
C GLY A 76 14.98 -10.72 -0.87
N GLU A 77 13.79 -11.12 -0.46
CA GLU A 77 13.52 -12.47 0.06
C GLU A 77 12.59 -13.28 -0.85
N ALA A 78 12.63 -14.60 -0.70
CA ALA A 78 11.63 -15.51 -1.28
C ALA A 78 10.46 -15.68 -0.31
N PRO A 79 9.22 -15.89 -0.81
CA PRO A 79 8.06 -16.12 0.05
C PRO A 79 8.19 -17.43 0.83
N LEU A 80 7.97 -17.33 2.14
CA LEU A 80 7.83 -18.48 3.03
C LEU A 80 6.46 -19.15 2.83
N PRO A 81 6.30 -20.43 3.17
CA PRO A 81 4.99 -21.10 3.13
C PRO A 81 3.92 -20.44 4.02
N THR A 82 4.34 -19.68 5.02
CA THR A 82 3.48 -18.92 5.94
C THR A 82 3.16 -17.51 5.44
N CYS A 83 3.78 -17.04 4.35
CA CYS A 83 3.48 -15.76 3.76
C CYS A 83 2.03 -15.76 3.25
N GLY A 84 1.29 -14.73 3.65
CA GLY A 84 -0.10 -14.54 3.29
C GLY A 84 -0.29 -14.16 1.82
N ARG A 85 -1.46 -13.61 1.53
CA ARG A 85 -1.77 -13.14 0.17
C ARG A 85 -0.98 -11.88 -0.14
N LEU A 86 -0.71 -11.70 -1.42
CA LEU A 86 0.05 -10.57 -1.95
C LEU A 86 -0.82 -9.72 -2.88
N ASP A 87 -0.40 -8.47 -3.09
CA ASP A 87 -0.98 -7.58 -4.08
C ASP A 87 0.15 -6.81 -4.80
N PRO A 88 0.88 -7.45 -5.74
CA PRO A 88 2.10 -6.88 -6.32
C PRO A 88 1.89 -5.53 -7.04
N ALA A 89 0.72 -5.31 -7.62
CA ALA A 89 0.36 -4.03 -8.23
C ALA A 89 0.28 -2.92 -7.18
N ARG A 90 -0.29 -3.24 -6.01
CA ARG A 90 -0.35 -2.33 -4.86
C ARG A 90 1.03 -2.09 -4.28
N ASP A 91 1.84 -3.13 -4.09
CA ASP A 91 3.22 -3.03 -3.60
C ASP A 91 4.03 -2.04 -4.43
N ARG A 92 3.99 -2.18 -5.75
CA ARG A 92 4.70 -1.31 -6.69
C ARG A 92 4.28 0.16 -6.56
N VAL A 93 2.98 0.44 -6.58
CA VAL A 93 2.48 1.81 -6.50
C VAL A 93 2.79 2.44 -5.15
N GLU A 94 2.55 1.71 -4.06
CA GLU A 94 2.77 2.24 -2.72
C GLU A 94 4.25 2.45 -2.40
N LEU A 95 5.15 1.53 -2.79
CA LEU A 95 6.59 1.73 -2.63
C LEU A 95 7.09 2.93 -3.44
N ARG A 96 6.60 3.12 -4.67
CA ARG A 96 6.93 4.28 -5.49
C ARG A 96 6.47 5.57 -4.84
N PHE A 97 5.21 5.64 -4.40
CA PHE A 97 4.64 6.80 -3.73
C PHE A 97 5.34 7.11 -2.39
N ALA A 98 5.68 6.09 -1.61
CA ALA A 98 6.42 6.24 -0.37
C ALA A 98 7.82 6.81 -0.62
N ARG A 99 8.56 6.28 -1.62
CA ARG A 99 9.89 6.78 -1.99
C ARG A 99 9.85 8.23 -2.43
N TRP A 100 8.87 8.61 -3.26
CA TRP A 100 8.68 10.01 -3.66
C TRP A 100 8.35 10.91 -2.47
N ALA A 101 7.42 10.49 -1.60
CA ALA A 101 7.04 11.28 -0.43
C ALA A 101 8.20 11.48 0.54
N ILE A 102 9.02 10.46 0.76
CA ILE A 102 10.22 10.56 1.59
C ILE A 102 11.23 11.52 0.95
N ALA A 103 11.54 11.34 -0.34
CA ALA A 103 12.53 12.15 -1.04
C ALA A 103 12.16 13.64 -1.10
N GLU A 104 10.86 13.95 -1.18
CA GLU A 104 10.33 15.30 -1.31
C GLU A 104 9.79 15.87 0.01
N ALA A 105 9.96 15.14 1.13
CA ALA A 105 9.40 15.49 2.43
C ALA A 105 7.87 15.75 2.43
N LYS A 106 7.13 15.07 1.55
CA LYS A 106 5.66 15.11 1.54
C LYS A 106 5.11 14.35 2.75
N PRO A 107 4.14 14.91 3.50
CA PRO A 107 3.53 14.22 4.63
C PRO A 107 2.99 12.84 4.25
N LEU A 108 3.46 11.82 4.98
CA LEU A 108 3.15 10.41 4.73
C LEU A 108 2.74 9.74 6.04
N PHE A 109 1.57 9.11 6.05
CA PHE A 109 1.07 8.34 7.18
C PHE A 109 0.82 6.88 6.77
N GLY A 110 1.65 5.96 7.27
CA GLY A 110 1.54 4.52 7.02
C GLY A 110 0.83 3.80 8.18
N LEU A 111 -0.23 3.05 7.87
CA LEU A 111 -1.01 2.30 8.87
C LEU A 111 -0.81 0.79 8.71
N CYS A 112 -0.37 0.11 9.77
CA CYS A 112 -0.10 -1.35 9.76
C CYS A 112 0.86 -1.70 8.59
N ARG A 113 0.37 -2.37 7.55
CA ARG A 113 1.09 -2.59 6.29
C ARG A 113 1.68 -1.31 5.69
N GLY A 114 1.01 -0.17 5.79
CA GLY A 114 1.56 1.08 5.30
C GLY A 114 2.85 1.50 6.00
N LEU A 115 3.04 1.15 7.29
CA LEU A 115 4.31 1.36 7.98
C LEU A 115 5.39 0.40 7.48
N GLN A 116 5.01 -0.85 7.16
CA GLN A 116 5.92 -1.83 6.56
C GLN A 116 6.43 -1.36 5.19
N ILE A 117 5.56 -0.77 4.37
CA ILE A 117 5.93 -0.13 3.09
C ILE A 117 6.96 0.97 3.31
N VAL A 118 6.77 1.84 4.32
CA VAL A 118 7.74 2.90 4.64
C VAL A 118 9.10 2.32 5.02
N ASN A 119 9.12 1.27 5.86
CA ASN A 119 10.34 0.57 6.23
C ASN A 119 11.08 -0.01 5.01
N VAL A 120 10.38 -0.72 4.13
CA VAL A 120 10.97 -1.31 2.91
C VAL A 120 11.38 -0.24 1.90
N ALA A 121 10.63 0.86 1.79
CA ALA A 121 11.01 2.00 0.95
C ALA A 121 12.34 2.63 1.37
N LEU A 122 12.69 2.55 2.66
CA LEU A 122 13.96 2.99 3.25
C LEU A 122 15.05 1.92 3.29
N GLY A 123 14.80 0.74 2.70
CA GLY A 123 15.77 -0.36 2.62
C GLY A 123 15.74 -1.34 3.80
N GLY A 124 14.72 -1.28 4.65
CA GLY A 124 14.49 -2.29 5.69
C GLY A 124 13.91 -3.60 5.15
N THR A 125 13.89 -4.63 5.99
CA THR A 125 13.28 -5.95 5.72
C THR A 125 12.11 -6.20 6.69
N LEU A 126 11.39 -7.30 6.50
CA LEU A 126 10.24 -7.70 7.32
C LEU A 126 10.35 -9.17 7.73
N TYR A 127 9.84 -9.49 8.91
CA TYR A 127 9.41 -10.85 9.19
C TYR A 127 8.11 -11.11 8.44
N GLN A 128 8.06 -12.21 7.66
CA GLN A 128 6.90 -12.69 6.91
C GLN A 128 5.88 -13.39 7.82
N ASP A 129 6.36 -14.08 8.86
CA ASP A 129 5.52 -14.58 9.95
C ASP A 129 6.27 -14.48 11.27
N ILE A 130 5.59 -13.98 12.30
CA ILE A 130 6.21 -13.76 13.61
C ILE A 130 6.55 -15.10 14.25
N ALA A 131 5.64 -16.07 14.27
CA ALA A 131 5.86 -17.33 14.97
C ALA A 131 6.95 -18.20 14.31
N ALA A 132 7.04 -18.17 12.98
CA ALA A 132 8.01 -18.94 12.22
C ALA A 132 9.43 -18.38 12.30
N GLN A 133 9.58 -17.07 12.48
CA GLN A 133 10.89 -16.40 12.38
C GLN A 133 11.36 -15.73 13.68
N ARG A 134 10.47 -15.59 14.66
CA ARG A 134 10.76 -14.94 15.93
C ARG A 134 10.18 -15.80 17.07
N SER A 135 11.07 -16.54 17.73
CA SER A 135 10.73 -17.58 18.71
C SER A 135 11.06 -17.20 20.16
N ASP A 136 11.11 -15.90 20.48
CA ASP A 136 11.41 -15.36 21.81
C ASP A 136 10.18 -15.22 22.72
#